data_AF-W5SMD8-F1
#
_entry.id   AF-W5SMD8-F1
#
_cell.length_a   1.000
_cell.length_b   1.000
_cell.length_c   1.000
_cell.angle_alpha   90.00
_cell.angle_beta   90.00
_cell.angle_gamma   90.00
#
_symmetry.space_group_name_H-M   'P 1'
#
loop_
_entity.id
_entity.type
_entity.pdbx_description
1 polymer ?
#
loop_
_entity_poly.entity_id
_entity_poly.type
_entity_poly.pdbx_seq_one_letter_code
_entity_poly.pdbx_strand_id
1 'polypeptide(L)'
;MKNSLIMYLLINNMLLIHFIGIEDIKIKDNKALSKKYLIIIITSLSIYSCLFYIYKLFSEHNLSFTIPIIYTSLIYILTIILRILNNILIAYNNKPKYPNDFLLSNSSLIAITFFALDKSHNFLEGIKILILSSFSVLIALTLIILIKNSFEKRLTSKLLANETMYFFIMFILSLIPNIIILINKSESL
;
A
#
# COMPACT_ATOMS: atom_id res chain seq x y z
N MET A 1 -10.22 -21.91 9.67
CA MET A 1 -10.71 -20.85 8.75
C MET A 1 -10.21 -19.44 9.09
N LYS A 2 -10.21 -18.95 10.35
CA LYS A 2 -9.63 -17.61 10.68
C LYS A 2 -8.14 -17.45 10.36
N ASN A 3 -7.34 -18.53 10.51
CA ASN A 3 -5.90 -18.50 10.21
C ASN A 3 -5.58 -18.30 8.72
N SER A 4 -6.50 -18.59 7.78
CA SER A 4 -6.17 -18.44 6.35
C SER A 4 -6.16 -16.98 5.91
N LEU A 5 -7.04 -16.12 6.43
CA LEU A 5 -7.12 -14.73 5.98
C LEU A 5 -5.89 -13.90 6.41
N ILE A 6 -5.48 -14.04 7.68
CA ILE A 6 -4.31 -13.33 8.22
C ILE A 6 -3.03 -13.83 7.55
N MET A 7 -2.94 -15.13 7.29
CA MET A 7 -1.80 -15.72 6.60
C MET A 7 -1.78 -15.30 5.12
N TYR A 8 -2.91 -15.32 4.43
CA TYR A 8 -3.04 -14.84 3.04
C TYR A 8 -2.71 -13.35 2.92
N LEU A 9 -3.10 -12.54 3.92
CA LEU A 9 -2.72 -11.14 4.02
C LEU A 9 -1.23 -10.96 4.29
N LEU A 10 -0.62 -11.69 5.22
CA LEU A 10 0.83 -11.61 5.46
C LEU A 10 1.63 -12.01 4.21
N ILE A 11 1.20 -13.05 3.51
CA ILE A 11 1.83 -13.57 2.31
C ILE A 11 1.72 -12.61 1.13
N ASN A 12 0.50 -12.17 0.81
CA ASN A 12 0.29 -11.26 -0.32
C ASN A 12 0.83 -9.87 -0.02
N ASN A 13 0.75 -9.38 1.23
CA ASN A 13 1.24 -8.04 1.57
C ASN A 13 2.76 -7.93 1.66
N MET A 14 3.45 -9.01 2.01
CA MET A 14 4.92 -9.03 1.93
C MET A 14 5.44 -9.15 0.49
N LEU A 15 4.70 -9.82 -0.40
CA LEU A 15 4.94 -9.77 -1.84
C LEU A 15 4.67 -8.37 -2.40
N LEU A 16 3.63 -7.70 -1.91
CA LEU A 16 3.29 -6.34 -2.31
C LEU A 16 4.43 -5.34 -2.00
N ILE A 17 5.22 -5.54 -0.93
CA ILE A 17 6.40 -4.68 -0.64
C ILE A 17 7.39 -4.66 -1.81
N HIS A 18 7.57 -5.75 -2.57
CA HIS A 18 8.46 -5.75 -3.75
C HIS A 18 7.98 -4.82 -4.85
N PHE A 19 6.67 -4.74 -5.05
CA PHE A 19 6.07 -3.93 -6.10
C PHE A 19 5.79 -2.49 -5.66
N ILE A 20 5.62 -2.29 -4.34
CA ILE A 20 5.10 -1.06 -3.77
C ILE A 20 6.15 -0.26 -3.01
N GLY A 21 7.11 -0.94 -2.38
CA GLY A 21 8.01 -0.34 -1.40
C GLY A 21 9.04 0.61 -2.02
N ILE A 22 9.31 0.54 -3.32
CA ILE A 22 10.42 1.25 -3.96
C ILE A 22 10.26 2.78 -3.87
N GLU A 23 9.08 3.32 -4.18
CA GLU A 23 8.81 4.76 -4.04
C GLU A 23 8.75 5.17 -2.56
N ASP A 24 8.18 4.30 -1.73
CA ASP A 24 7.87 4.61 -0.34
C ASP A 24 9.11 4.56 0.56
N ILE A 25 10.12 3.76 0.21
CA ILE A 25 11.41 3.65 0.91
C ILE A 25 12.23 4.93 0.87
N LYS A 26 11.99 5.80 -0.13
CA LYS A 26 12.63 7.12 -0.17
C LYS A 26 12.24 7.99 1.04
N ILE A 27 11.14 7.66 1.72
CA ILE A 27 10.69 8.34 2.93
C ILE A 27 11.40 7.74 4.14
N LYS A 28 12.45 8.43 4.60
CA LYS A 28 13.32 7.97 5.69
C LYS A 28 12.74 8.23 7.10
N ASP A 29 11.71 9.06 7.21
CA ASP A 29 11.07 9.42 8.48
C ASP A 29 9.79 8.62 8.70
N ASN A 30 9.76 7.84 9.78
CA ASN A 30 8.61 7.04 10.19
C ASN A 30 7.34 7.89 10.41
N LYS A 31 7.48 9.15 10.85
CA LYS A 31 6.34 10.05 11.05
C LYS A 31 5.73 10.48 9.72
N ALA A 32 6.57 10.82 8.74
CA ALA A 32 6.12 11.11 7.38
C ALA A 32 5.49 9.87 6.71
N LEU A 33 6.07 8.69 6.93
CA LEU A 33 5.56 7.42 6.41
C LEU A 33 4.19 7.07 7.00
N SER A 34 4.00 7.22 8.31
CA SER A 34 2.71 6.98 8.96
C SER A 34 1.61 7.93 8.44
N LYS A 35 1.93 9.22 8.27
CA LYS A 35 1.01 10.18 7.66
C LYS A 35 0.62 9.79 6.23
N LYS A 36 1.61 9.36 5.43
CA LYS A 36 1.39 8.85 4.06
C LYS A 36 0.37 7.71 4.08
N TYR A 37 0.60 6.69 4.90
CA TYR A 37 -0.25 5.50 4.91
C TYR A 37 -1.66 5.77 5.43
N LEU A 38 -1.82 6.74 6.34
CA LEU A 38 -3.14 7.22 6.74
C LEU A 38 -3.91 7.84 5.56
N ILE A 39 -3.24 8.65 4.75
CA ILE A 39 -3.83 9.22 3.53
C ILE A 39 -4.18 8.10 2.54
N ILE A 40 -3.29 7.12 2.35
CA ILE A 40 -3.53 5.96 1.46
C ILE A 40 -4.77 5.19 1.92
N ILE A 41 -4.93 4.92 3.22
CA ILE A 41 -6.11 4.21 3.75
C ILE A 41 -7.40 4.97 3.44
N ILE A 42 -7.45 6.27 3.72
CA ILE A 42 -8.67 7.08 3.51
C ILE A 42 -9.02 7.18 2.02
N THR A 43 -8.01 7.43 1.19
CA THR A 43 -8.20 7.60 -0.26
C THR A 43 -8.56 6.28 -0.94
N SER A 44 -7.89 5.18 -0.59
CA SER A 44 -8.26 3.85 -1.08
C SER A 44 -9.66 3.44 -0.63
N LEU A 45 -10.07 3.71 0.62
CA LEU A 45 -11.44 3.43 1.08
C LEU A 45 -12.49 4.18 0.27
N SER A 46 -12.21 5.45 -0.04
CA SER A 46 -13.10 6.29 -0.86
C SER A 46 -13.22 5.75 -2.28
N ILE A 47 -12.08 5.45 -2.93
CA ILE A 47 -12.04 4.90 -4.29
C ILE A 47 -12.70 3.51 -4.34
N TYR A 48 -12.37 2.63 -3.40
CA TYR A 48 -12.94 1.29 -3.29
C TYR A 48 -14.47 1.35 -3.15
N SER A 49 -14.97 2.24 -2.28
CA SER A 49 -16.41 2.40 -2.06
C SER A 49 -17.15 2.86 -3.32
N CYS A 50 -16.54 3.76 -4.11
CA CYS A 50 -17.09 4.18 -5.39
C CYS A 50 -17.03 3.07 -6.46
N LEU A 51 -15.95 2.28 -6.48
CA LEU A 51 -15.71 1.30 -7.54
C LEU A 51 -16.38 -0.05 -7.31
N PHE A 52 -16.62 -0.47 -6.07
CA PHE A 52 -16.97 -1.87 -5.77
C PHE A 52 -18.18 -2.38 -6.57
N TYR A 53 -19.27 -1.62 -6.58
CA TYR A 53 -20.49 -2.03 -7.29
C TYR A 53 -20.32 -1.98 -8.81
N ILE A 54 -19.63 -0.97 -9.32
CA ILE A 54 -19.31 -0.84 -10.75
C ILE A 54 -18.43 -2.02 -11.19
N TYR A 55 -17.44 -2.37 -10.38
CA TYR A 55 -16.54 -3.48 -10.63
C TYR A 55 -17.27 -4.83 -10.69
N LYS A 56 -18.16 -5.10 -9.73
CA LYS A 56 -18.97 -6.34 -9.73
C LYS A 56 -19.84 -6.43 -10.97
N LEU A 57 -20.57 -5.37 -11.29
CA LEU A 57 -21.40 -5.30 -12.49
C LEU A 57 -20.57 -5.53 -13.77
N PHE A 58 -19.42 -4.88 -13.88
CA PHE A 58 -18.58 -4.98 -15.07
C PHE A 58 -17.91 -6.36 -15.19
N SER A 59 -17.57 -6.99 -14.06
CA SER A 59 -17.04 -8.34 -14.04
C SER A 59 -18.06 -9.38 -14.49
N GLU A 60 -19.35 -9.18 -14.25
CA GLU A 60 -20.41 -10.06 -14.74
C GLU A 60 -20.61 -9.93 -16.26
N HIS A 61 -20.29 -8.76 -16.82
CA HIS A 61 -20.44 -8.46 -18.25
C HIS A 61 -19.12 -8.54 -19.05
N ASN A 62 -18.04 -9.08 -18.48
CA ASN A 62 -16.71 -9.14 -19.10
C ASN A 62 -16.14 -7.76 -19.52
N LEU A 63 -16.57 -6.69 -18.84
CA LEU A 63 -16.14 -5.31 -19.07
C LEU A 63 -15.04 -4.86 -18.10
N SER A 64 -14.44 -5.77 -17.32
CA SER A 64 -13.41 -5.43 -16.31
C SER A 64 -12.19 -4.69 -16.88
N PHE A 65 -11.95 -4.78 -18.19
CA PHE A 65 -10.85 -4.06 -18.86
C PHE A 65 -10.98 -2.54 -18.80
N THR A 66 -12.18 -1.98 -18.56
CA THR A 66 -12.39 -0.53 -18.44
C THR A 66 -12.14 -0.01 -17.02
N ILE A 67 -12.02 -0.90 -16.03
CA ILE A 67 -11.86 -0.52 -14.62
C ILE A 67 -10.59 0.32 -14.38
N PRO A 68 -9.41 0.01 -14.96
CA PRO A 68 -8.23 0.86 -14.83
C PRO A 68 -8.48 2.31 -15.30
N ILE A 69 -9.24 2.49 -16.39
CA ILE A 69 -9.58 3.83 -16.92
C ILE A 69 -10.45 4.57 -15.90
N ILE A 70 -11.52 3.92 -15.40
CA ILE A 70 -12.41 4.51 -14.39
C ILE A 70 -11.64 4.85 -13.11
N TYR A 71 -10.75 3.95 -12.67
CA TYR A 71 -9.88 4.17 -11.52
C TYR A 71 -8.99 5.41 -11.68
N THR A 72 -8.31 5.56 -12.82
CA THR A 72 -7.46 6.75 -13.08
C THR A 72 -8.27 8.04 -13.11
N SER A 73 -9.48 8.03 -13.71
CA SER A 73 -10.37 9.19 -13.69
C SER A 73 -10.84 9.55 -12.28
N LEU A 74 -11.14 8.55 -11.44
CA LEU A 74 -11.54 8.76 -10.04
C LEU A 74 -10.42 9.40 -9.23
N ILE A 75 -9.18 8.92 -9.36
CA ILE A 75 -8.03 9.53 -8.68
C ILE A 75 -7.86 10.98 -9.13
N TYR A 76 -7.96 11.25 -10.43
CA TYR A 76 -7.82 12.60 -10.96
C TYR A 76 -8.85 13.56 -10.36
N ILE A 77 -10.12 13.15 -10.33
CA ILE A 77 -11.21 13.89 -9.69
C ILE A 77 -10.93 14.08 -8.19
N LEU A 78 -10.52 13.02 -7.48
CA LEU A 78 -10.21 13.09 -6.05
C LEU A 78 -9.06 14.08 -5.78
N THR A 79 -8.04 14.09 -6.65
CA THR A 79 -6.88 14.98 -6.54
C THR A 79 -7.29 16.44 -6.75
N ILE A 80 -8.18 16.72 -7.71
CA ILE A 80 -8.76 18.05 -7.93
C ILE A 80 -9.56 18.48 -6.69
N ILE A 81 -10.43 17.62 -6.17
CA ILE A 81 -11.24 17.92 -4.99
C ILE A 81 -10.34 18.24 -3.79
N LEU A 82 -9.31 17.42 -3.54
CA LEU A 82 -8.35 17.66 -2.46
C LEU A 82 -7.56 18.96 -2.65
N ARG A 83 -7.24 19.34 -3.90
CA ARG A 83 -6.60 20.63 -4.21
C ARG A 83 -7.51 21.81 -3.93
N ILE A 84 -8.78 21.72 -4.31
CA ILE A 84 -9.78 22.76 -4.01
C ILE A 84 -9.97 22.89 -2.50
N LEU A 85 -10.14 21.77 -1.78
CA LEU A 85 -10.26 21.76 -0.32
C LEU A 85 -9.03 22.35 0.36
N ASN A 86 -7.82 22.00 -0.08
CA ASN A 86 -6.58 22.56 0.44
C ASN A 86 -6.50 24.08 0.21
N ASN A 87 -6.90 24.57 -0.97
CA ASN A 87 -6.93 26.00 -1.26
C ASN A 87 -7.92 26.75 -0.35
N ILE A 88 -9.11 26.18 -0.09
CA ILE A 88 -10.09 26.74 0.84
C ILE A 88 -9.51 26.79 2.26
N LEU A 89 -8.86 25.71 2.70
CA LEU A 89 -8.22 25.64 4.02
C LEU A 89 -7.07 26.64 4.16
N ILE A 90 -6.26 26.85 3.11
CA ILE A 90 -5.19 27.85 3.12
C ILE A 90 -5.77 29.26 3.26
N ALA A 91 -6.83 29.58 2.51
CA ALA A 91 -7.53 30.86 2.60
C ALA A 91 -8.10 31.11 4.01
N TYR A 92 -8.51 30.05 4.72
CA TYR A 92 -9.03 30.15 6.09
C TYR A 92 -7.97 30.13 7.19
N ASN A 93 -6.85 29.41 7.03
CA ASN A 93 -5.90 29.10 8.12
C ASN A 93 -4.46 29.63 7.92
N ASN A 94 -4.13 30.31 6.82
CA ASN A 94 -2.78 30.86 6.56
C ASN A 94 -1.62 29.85 6.76
N LYS A 95 -1.88 28.55 6.54
CA LYS A 95 -0.89 27.46 6.70
C LYS A 95 -0.31 27.01 5.35
N PRO A 96 0.90 26.42 5.34
CA PRO A 96 1.61 26.14 4.10
C PRO A 96 0.94 25.06 3.24
N LYS A 97 1.26 25.15 1.95
CA LYS A 97 0.78 24.30 0.85
C LYS A 97 1.17 22.83 1.09
N TYR A 98 0.19 21.93 1.25
CA TYR A 98 0.44 20.50 1.14
C TYR A 98 0.70 20.11 -0.33
N PRO A 99 1.78 19.38 -0.65
CA PRO A 99 2.01 18.87 -1.99
C PRO A 99 1.01 17.73 -2.28
N ASN A 100 0.04 18.01 -3.16
CA ASN A 100 -1.02 17.06 -3.54
C ASN A 100 -0.59 16.11 -4.69
N ASP A 101 0.59 16.30 -5.27
CA ASP A 101 1.09 15.50 -6.42
C ASP A 101 1.34 14.03 -6.07
N PHE A 102 1.22 13.70 -4.80
CA PHE A 102 1.59 12.42 -4.23
C PHE A 102 0.60 11.27 -4.50
N LEU A 103 -0.67 11.59 -4.78
CA LEU A 103 -1.74 10.59 -4.84
C LEU A 103 -1.88 9.90 -6.21
N LEU A 104 -1.41 10.54 -7.28
CA LEU A 104 -1.71 10.11 -8.65
C LEU A 104 -0.94 8.86 -9.10
N SER A 105 0.28 8.66 -8.61
CA SER A 105 1.17 7.59 -9.06
C SER A 105 1.57 6.61 -7.95
N ASN A 106 0.98 6.70 -6.75
CA ASN A 106 1.43 5.87 -5.65
C ASN A 106 1.06 4.40 -5.89
N SER A 107 2.06 3.58 -6.21
CA SER A 107 1.91 2.14 -6.46
C SER A 107 1.20 1.40 -5.33
N SER A 108 1.40 1.85 -4.08
CA SER A 108 0.76 1.30 -2.88
C SER A 108 -0.75 1.44 -2.93
N LEU A 109 -1.21 2.66 -3.23
CA LEU A 109 -2.62 2.98 -3.35
C LEU A 109 -3.31 2.11 -4.42
N ILE A 110 -2.68 1.98 -5.58
CA ILE A 110 -3.21 1.20 -6.71
C ILE A 110 -3.35 -0.26 -6.32
N ALA A 111 -2.24 -0.88 -5.92
CA ALA A 111 -2.21 -2.31 -5.66
C ALA A 111 -3.15 -2.70 -4.52
N ILE A 112 -3.19 -1.94 -3.42
CA ILE A 112 -4.08 -2.20 -2.28
C ILE A 112 -5.55 -2.10 -2.71
N THR A 113 -5.92 -1.09 -3.51
CA THR A 113 -7.31 -0.90 -3.95
C THR A 113 -7.75 -2.04 -4.87
N PHE A 114 -6.92 -2.41 -5.85
CA PHE A 114 -7.26 -3.49 -6.79
C PHE A 114 -7.28 -4.86 -6.12
N PHE A 115 -6.39 -5.10 -5.16
CA PHE A 115 -6.42 -6.34 -4.37
C PHE A 115 -7.70 -6.46 -3.54
N ALA A 116 -8.18 -5.35 -2.98
CA ALA A 116 -9.47 -5.32 -2.26
C ALA A 116 -10.69 -5.48 -3.19
N LEU A 117 -10.60 -5.05 -4.45
CA LEU A 117 -11.66 -5.15 -5.46
C LEU A 117 -11.82 -6.54 -6.05
N ASP A 118 -11.01 -7.53 -5.68
CA ASP A 118 -11.10 -8.87 -6.26
C ASP A 118 -12.54 -9.41 -6.25
N LYS A 119 -12.93 -10.05 -7.36
CA LYS A 119 -14.30 -10.53 -7.59
C LYS A 119 -14.76 -11.55 -6.54
N SER A 120 -13.83 -12.23 -5.86
CA SER A 120 -14.13 -13.20 -4.82
C SER A 120 -14.56 -12.58 -3.49
N HIS A 121 -14.34 -11.27 -3.29
CA HIS A 121 -14.58 -10.63 -2.00
C HIS A 121 -15.96 -9.99 -1.91
N ASN A 122 -16.51 -10.03 -0.70
CA ASN A 122 -17.70 -9.27 -0.32
C ASN A 122 -17.29 -7.84 0.06
N PHE A 123 -18.21 -6.87 0.03
CA PHE A 123 -17.87 -5.46 0.29
C PHE A 123 -17.08 -5.25 1.60
N LEU A 124 -17.56 -5.84 2.70
CA LEU A 124 -16.93 -5.77 4.01
C LEU A 124 -15.59 -6.52 4.08
N GLU A 125 -15.40 -7.58 3.29
CA GLU A 125 -14.13 -8.30 3.23
C GLU A 125 -13.08 -7.46 2.52
N GLY A 126 -13.42 -6.80 1.41
CA GLY A 126 -12.51 -5.88 0.73
C GLY A 126 -12.08 -4.71 1.62
N ILE A 127 -12.98 -4.16 2.46
CA ILE A 127 -12.60 -3.15 3.48
C ILE A 127 -11.56 -3.71 4.45
N LYS A 128 -11.77 -4.91 4.98
CA LYS A 128 -10.82 -5.55 5.91
C LYS A 128 -9.47 -5.76 5.23
N ILE A 129 -9.48 -6.24 3.98
CA ILE A 129 -8.27 -6.48 3.19
C ILE A 129 -7.52 -5.17 2.98
N LEU A 130 -8.20 -4.10 2.57
CA LEU A 130 -7.60 -2.79 2.33
C LEU A 130 -6.89 -2.26 3.58
N ILE A 131 -7.58 -2.29 4.73
CA ILE A 131 -7.03 -1.81 6.01
C ILE A 131 -5.81 -2.65 6.41
N LEU A 132 -5.96 -3.98 6.43
CA LEU A 132 -4.89 -4.89 6.85
C LEU A 132 -3.68 -4.82 5.92
N SER A 133 -3.90 -4.65 4.62
CA SER A 133 -2.84 -4.52 3.62
C SER A 133 -2.05 -3.23 3.81
N SER A 134 -2.75 -2.11 4.00
CA SER A 134 -2.11 -0.82 4.28
C SER A 134 -1.27 -0.88 5.55
N PHE A 135 -1.78 -1.49 6.63
CA PHE A 135 -1.01 -1.67 7.86
C PHE A 135 0.19 -2.59 7.68
N SER A 136 0.04 -3.69 6.93
CA SER A 136 1.12 -4.63 6.69
C SER A 136 2.28 -3.97 5.95
N VAL A 137 2.00 -3.19 4.91
CA VAL A 137 3.06 -2.48 4.17
C VAL A 137 3.72 -1.42 5.07
N LEU A 138 2.94 -0.66 5.86
CA LEU A 138 3.48 0.32 6.80
C LEU A 138 4.42 -0.34 7.84
N ILE A 139 4.02 -1.47 8.42
CA ILE A 139 4.84 -2.21 9.38
C ILE A 139 6.14 -2.65 8.74
N ALA A 140 6.08 -3.20 7.53
CA ALA A 140 7.27 -3.71 6.88
C ALA A 140 8.24 -2.60 6.46
N LEU A 141 7.75 -1.48 5.93
CA LEU A 141 8.58 -0.30 5.64
C LEU A 141 9.23 0.26 6.92
N THR A 142 8.50 0.28 8.03
CA THR A 142 9.04 0.67 9.33
C THR A 142 10.16 -0.28 9.79
N LEU A 143 9.96 -1.59 9.65
CA LEU A 143 10.98 -2.60 9.95
C LEU A 143 12.23 -2.42 9.08
N ILE A 144 12.05 -2.18 7.78
CA ILE A 144 13.14 -1.94 6.83
C ILE A 144 13.99 -0.73 7.27
N ILE A 145 13.35 0.38 7.63
CA ILE A 145 14.04 1.59 8.12
C ILE A 145 14.80 1.29 9.43
N LEU A 146 14.17 0.58 10.38
CA LEU A 146 14.79 0.23 11.66
C LEU A 146 15.99 -0.70 11.50
N ILE A 147 15.87 -1.75 10.68
CA ILE A 147 16.93 -2.70 10.38
C ILE A 147 18.12 -1.96 9.77
N LYS A 148 17.89 -1.14 8.74
CA LYS A 148 18.95 -0.37 8.10
C LYS A 148 19.65 0.57 9.09
N ASN A 149 18.89 1.34 9.87
CA ASN A 149 19.46 2.24 10.87
C ASN A 149 20.30 1.49 11.91
N SER A 150 19.93 0.25 12.24
CA SER A 150 20.72 -0.60 13.15
C SER A 150 22.04 -1.07 12.52
N PHE A 151 22.05 -1.38 11.23
CA PHE A 151 23.26 -1.76 10.50
C PHE A 151 24.21 -0.57 10.30
N GLU A 152 23.69 0.60 9.92
CA GLU A 152 24.49 1.83 9.76
C GLU A 152 25.16 2.25 11.06
N LYS A 153 24.51 2.06 12.22
CA LYS A 153 25.13 2.32 13.53
C LYS A 153 26.28 1.37 13.87
N ARG A 154 26.31 0.16 13.30
CA ARG A 154 27.31 -0.88 13.61
C ARG A 154 28.46 -0.93 12.60
N LEU A 155 28.24 -0.51 11.35
CA LEU A 155 29.24 -0.52 10.29
C LEU A 155 29.94 0.85 10.19
N THR A 156 31.25 0.90 10.42
CA THR A 156 32.09 2.10 10.26
C THR A 156 32.28 2.52 8.80
N SER A 157 31.78 1.76 7.84
CA SER A 157 31.98 2.02 6.41
C SER A 157 30.68 2.43 5.71
N LYS A 158 30.75 3.53 4.94
CA LYS A 158 29.70 4.04 4.02
C LYS A 158 29.44 3.11 2.81
N LEU A 159 29.86 1.84 2.88
CA LEU A 159 30.23 1.04 1.70
C LEU A 159 29.05 0.45 0.90
N LEU A 160 27.83 0.46 1.42
CA LEU A 160 26.65 0.15 0.62
C LEU A 160 25.82 1.40 0.41
N ALA A 161 25.76 1.83 -0.85
CA ALA A 161 24.90 2.91 -1.31
C ALA A 161 23.48 2.72 -0.75
N ASN A 162 22.96 3.79 -0.15
CA ASN A 162 21.76 3.83 0.69
C ASN A 162 20.58 2.97 0.19
N GLU A 163 20.32 2.93 -1.12
CA GLU A 163 19.17 2.27 -1.72
C GLU A 163 19.34 0.75 -1.84
N THR A 164 20.53 0.24 -2.17
CA THR A 164 20.75 -1.21 -2.36
C THR A 164 20.54 -1.98 -1.06
N MET A 165 20.86 -1.37 0.08
CA MET A 165 20.60 -1.98 1.39
C MET A 165 19.11 -2.09 1.69
N TYR A 166 18.31 -1.09 1.32
CA TYR A 166 16.86 -1.17 1.44
C TYR A 166 16.29 -2.30 0.58
N PHE A 167 16.77 -2.45 -0.66
CA PHE A 167 16.38 -3.56 -1.55
C PHE A 167 16.75 -4.93 -0.97
N PHE A 168 17.95 -5.06 -0.41
CA PHE A 168 18.40 -6.30 0.20
C PHE A 168 17.54 -6.69 1.42
N ILE A 169 17.22 -5.73 2.29
CA ILE A 169 16.35 -5.98 3.45
C ILE A 169 14.93 -6.32 2.99
N MET A 170 14.39 -5.62 1.98
CA MET A 170 13.10 -5.97 1.36
C MET A 170 13.08 -7.41 0.85
N PHE A 171 14.14 -7.82 0.13
CA PHE A 171 14.30 -9.17 -0.40
C PHE A 171 14.29 -10.24 0.69
N ILE A 172 15.01 -10.01 1.79
CA ILE A 172 15.00 -10.95 2.92
C ILE A 172 13.59 -11.03 3.53
N LEU A 173 12.95 -9.89 3.77
CA LEU A 173 11.62 -9.86 4.39
C LEU A 173 10.56 -10.55 3.52
N SER A 174 10.63 -10.41 2.18
CA SER A 174 9.69 -11.05 1.26
C SER A 174 9.85 -12.57 1.17
N LEU A 175 10.97 -13.14 1.63
CA LEU A 175 11.17 -14.59 1.68
C LEU A 175 10.45 -15.23 2.87
N ILE A 176 10.25 -14.48 3.96
CA ILE A 176 9.64 -14.99 5.20
C ILE A 176 8.26 -15.63 4.96
N PRO A 177 7.32 -15.00 4.22
CA PRO A 177 6.03 -15.62 3.97
C PRO A 177 6.13 -16.88 3.10
N ASN A 178 7.03 -16.90 2.12
CA ASN A 178 7.24 -18.09 1.28
C ASN A 178 7.72 -19.28 2.12
N ILE A 179 8.63 -19.02 3.08
CA ILE A 179 9.10 -20.04 4.04
C ILE A 179 7.95 -20.51 4.94
N ILE A 180 7.14 -19.59 5.47
CA ILE A 180 5.97 -19.93 6.30
C ILE A 180 4.95 -20.80 5.53
N ILE A 181 4.67 -20.48 4.26
CA ILE A 181 3.81 -21.30 3.40
C ILE A 181 4.39 -22.70 3.22
N LEU A 182 5.69 -22.78 2.94
CA LEU A 182 6.37 -24.03 2.69
C LEU A 182 6.24 -24.97 3.89
N ILE A 183 6.48 -24.44 5.10
CA ILE A 183 6.34 -25.18 6.36
C ILE A 183 4.88 -25.62 6.55
N ASN A 184 3.91 -24.72 6.43
CA ASN A 184 2.50 -25.06 6.67
C ASN A 184 1.91 -26.01 5.62
N LYS A 185 2.41 -26.02 4.38
CA LYS A 185 2.03 -27.04 3.38
C LYS A 185 2.64 -28.40 3.71
N SER A 186 3.86 -28.44 4.23
CA SER A 186 4.51 -29.70 4.62
C SER A 186 3.85 -30.40 5.81
N GLU A 187 3.16 -29.65 6.68
CA GLU A 187 2.37 -30.22 7.80
C GLU A 187 0.99 -30.75 7.37
N SER A 188 0.57 -30.55 6.12
CA SER A 188 -0.73 -30.98 5.59
C SER A 188 -0.68 -32.24 4.71
N LEU A 189 0.47 -32.93 4.68
CA LEU A 189 0.70 -34.24 4.08
C LEU A 189 0.92 -35.29 5.19
#